data_AF-A0A812P5S8-F1
#
_entry.id   AF-A0A812P5S8-F1
#
_cell.length_a   1.000
_cell.length_b   1.000
_cell.length_c   1.000
_cell.angle_alpha   90.00
_cell.angle_beta   90.00
_cell.angle_gamma   90.00
#
_symmetry.space_group_name_H-M   'P 1'
#
loop_
_entity.id
_entity.type
_entity.pdbx_description
1 polymer ?
#
loop_
_entity_poly.entity_id
_entity_poly.type
_entity_poly.pdbx_seq_one_letter_code
_entity_poly.pdbx_strand_id
1 'polypeptide(L)'
;KAALALVPGEAASETWASFLAPGQLWSPRYASTLLPSLRRAAADARVTAVRCSRWARCPDASSSQVESAIAAKTAEISQASTADLFTYSVPMKVLQAFLEATPDAALQSRLCAHRFTHKMSNTFGKKAIEAAIPEGEWMRSESSSRLPARPEADGSEADDLRRGEELVSNASKRLSGEAVTPSELPTRLTDAQQAAEMISDLRISIERRVILKAGETLGEKELRELAMDLVTDAVTAAGLDQVIGIQSWAKETATDFAKAAARKFDVKVREA
;
A
#
# COMPACT_ATOMS: atom_id res chain seq x y z
N LYS A 1 0.57 -1.16 -19.09
CA LYS A 1 -0.29 -1.27 -20.30
C LYS A 1 0.53 -1.53 -21.57
N ALA A 2 1.51 -0.69 -21.93
CA ALA A 2 2.34 -0.88 -23.14
C ALA A 2 2.99 -2.27 -23.27
N ALA A 3 3.53 -2.83 -22.18
CA ALA A 3 4.15 -4.16 -22.20
C ALA A 3 3.18 -5.33 -22.51
N LEU A 4 1.87 -5.16 -22.30
CA LEU A 4 0.88 -6.19 -22.65
C LEU A 4 0.70 -6.32 -24.17
N ALA A 5 0.88 -5.23 -24.92
CA ALA A 5 0.78 -5.24 -26.37
C ALA A 5 1.93 -6.00 -27.05
N LEU A 6 2.97 -6.36 -26.30
CA LEU A 6 4.13 -7.11 -26.77
C LEU A 6 3.97 -8.63 -26.63
N VAL A 7 2.90 -9.11 -25.98
CA VAL A 7 2.67 -10.56 -25.79
C VAL A 7 1.71 -11.07 -26.88
N PRO A 8 2.16 -11.96 -27.78
CA PRO A 8 1.31 -12.56 -28.80
C PRO A 8 0.13 -13.33 -28.19
N GLY A 9 -1.05 -13.25 -28.80
CA GLY A 9 -2.32 -13.73 -28.23
C GLY A 9 -2.35 -15.21 -27.82
N GLU A 10 -1.63 -16.10 -28.52
CA GLU A 10 -1.56 -17.53 -28.16
C GLU A 10 -0.59 -17.82 -27.00
N ALA A 11 0.43 -16.98 -26.78
CA ALA A 11 1.42 -17.16 -25.71
C ALA A 11 0.96 -16.58 -24.35
N ALA A 12 -0.11 -15.78 -24.33
CA ALA A 12 -0.55 -15.04 -23.15
C ALA A 12 -1.04 -15.95 -22.00
N SER A 13 -1.47 -17.18 -22.29
CA SER A 13 -1.91 -18.16 -21.29
C SER A 13 -0.76 -18.79 -20.51
N GLU A 14 0.41 -18.90 -21.12
CA GLU A 14 1.64 -19.48 -20.54
C GLU A 14 2.66 -18.43 -20.10
N THR A 15 2.42 -17.16 -20.43
CA THR A 15 3.30 -16.05 -20.06
C THR A 15 3.03 -15.59 -18.63
N TRP A 16 4.10 -15.43 -17.86
CA TRP A 16 4.06 -14.91 -16.49
C TRP A 16 4.77 -13.56 -16.42
N ALA A 17 4.22 -12.65 -15.63
CA ALA A 17 4.83 -11.37 -15.28
C ALA A 17 5.29 -11.39 -13.83
N SER A 18 6.51 -10.91 -13.59
CA SER A 18 7.07 -10.68 -12.27
C SER A 18 7.54 -9.23 -12.18
N PHE A 19 7.44 -8.64 -10.99
CA PHE A 19 7.76 -7.23 -10.77
C PHE A 19 9.10 -7.09 -10.04
N LEU A 20 9.87 -6.08 -10.44
CA LEU A 20 11.13 -5.71 -9.83
C LEU A 20 11.04 -4.26 -9.35
N ALA A 21 11.46 -3.99 -8.12
CA ALA A 21 11.64 -2.62 -7.68
C ALA A 21 12.89 -2.01 -8.33
N PRO A 22 12.97 -0.68 -8.47
CA PRO A 22 14.22 -0.02 -8.86
C PRO A 22 15.38 -0.47 -7.95
N GLY A 23 16.47 -0.94 -8.54
CA GLY A 23 17.63 -1.43 -7.78
C GLY A 23 17.50 -2.86 -7.22
N GLN A 24 16.34 -3.52 -7.36
CA GLN A 24 16.25 -4.95 -7.07
C GLN A 24 16.83 -5.77 -8.22
N LEU A 25 17.52 -6.84 -7.87
CA LEU A 25 18.15 -7.76 -8.80
C LEU A 25 17.65 -9.18 -8.53
N TRP A 26 17.46 -9.96 -9.58
CA TRP A 26 17.20 -11.40 -9.45
C TRP A 26 18.50 -12.17 -9.30
N SER A 27 18.42 -13.25 -8.52
CA SER A 27 19.52 -14.22 -8.44
C SER A 27 19.88 -14.74 -9.84
N PRO A 28 21.16 -14.97 -10.15
CA PRO A 28 21.55 -15.68 -11.37
C PRO A 28 20.87 -17.05 -11.51
N ARG A 29 20.49 -17.68 -10.39
CA ARG A 29 19.76 -18.96 -10.32
C ARG A 29 18.24 -18.83 -10.32
N TYR A 30 17.71 -17.61 -10.53
CA TYR A 30 16.28 -17.33 -10.51
C TYR A 30 15.46 -18.31 -11.36
N ALA A 31 15.91 -18.57 -12.59
CA ALA A 31 15.22 -19.45 -13.51
C ALA A 31 15.13 -20.89 -12.98
N SER A 32 16.22 -21.44 -12.43
CA SER A 32 16.22 -22.80 -11.86
C SER A 32 15.32 -22.93 -10.64
N THR A 33 15.16 -21.85 -9.87
CA THR A 33 14.36 -21.85 -8.64
C THR A 33 12.87 -21.61 -8.91
N LEU A 34 12.53 -20.68 -9.79
CA LEU A 34 11.14 -20.25 -10.00
C LEU A 34 10.43 -20.98 -11.14
N LEU A 35 11.10 -21.25 -12.27
CA LEU A 35 10.45 -21.85 -13.43
C LEU A 35 9.73 -23.17 -13.11
N PRO A 36 10.25 -24.08 -12.26
CA PRO A 36 9.51 -25.28 -11.88
C PRO A 36 8.17 -24.97 -11.18
N SER A 37 8.13 -23.93 -10.36
CA SER A 37 6.90 -23.49 -9.69
C SER A 37 5.92 -22.86 -10.68
N LEU A 38 6.40 -22.04 -11.63
CA LEU A 38 5.55 -21.47 -12.69
C LEU A 38 5.00 -22.54 -13.63
N ARG A 39 5.80 -23.54 -14.01
CA ARG A 39 5.35 -24.65 -14.87
C ARG A 39 4.28 -25.50 -14.19
N ARG A 40 4.46 -25.83 -12.91
CA ARG A 40 3.42 -26.52 -12.12
C ARG A 40 2.15 -25.69 -12.00
N ALA A 41 2.30 -24.39 -11.76
CA ALA A 41 1.18 -23.46 -11.70
C ALA A 41 0.44 -23.34 -13.03
N ALA A 42 1.16 -23.31 -14.17
CA ALA A 42 0.56 -23.21 -15.50
C ALA A 42 -0.34 -24.42 -15.84
N ALA A 43 -0.01 -25.60 -15.31
CA ALA A 43 -0.82 -26.80 -15.48
C ALA A 43 -2.15 -26.77 -14.67
N ASP A 44 -2.25 -25.96 -13.60
CA ASP A 44 -3.49 -25.79 -12.85
C ASP A 44 -4.11 -24.43 -13.18
N ALA A 45 -5.15 -24.44 -14.02
CA ALA A 45 -5.89 -23.24 -14.44
C ALA A 45 -6.49 -22.45 -13.27
N ARG A 46 -6.60 -23.05 -12.06
CA ARG A 46 -7.06 -22.36 -10.86
C ARG A 46 -5.99 -21.49 -10.25
N VAL A 47 -4.70 -21.72 -10.50
CA VAL A 47 -3.61 -20.91 -9.93
C VAL A 47 -3.56 -19.55 -10.61
N THR A 48 -3.56 -18.49 -9.79
CA THR A 48 -3.60 -17.10 -10.25
C THR A 48 -2.36 -16.33 -9.89
N ALA A 49 -1.48 -16.91 -9.08
CA ALA A 49 -0.18 -16.35 -8.76
C ALA A 49 0.79 -17.40 -8.21
N VAL A 50 2.08 -17.14 -8.38
CA VAL A 50 3.14 -17.77 -7.61
C VAL A 50 3.77 -16.68 -6.72
N ARG A 51 3.80 -16.91 -5.42
CA ARG A 51 4.40 -16.01 -4.44
C ARG A 51 5.81 -16.49 -4.08
N CYS A 52 6.76 -15.57 -4.04
CA CYS A 52 8.14 -15.78 -3.62
C CYS A 52 8.46 -14.76 -2.54
N SER A 53 8.52 -15.23 -1.29
CA SER A 53 8.78 -14.36 -0.14
C SER A 53 10.26 -14.31 0.27
N ARG A 54 11.12 -15.21 -0.19
CA ARG A 54 12.56 -15.21 0.14
C ARG A 54 13.36 -14.16 -0.62
N TRP A 55 14.19 -13.43 0.10
CA TRP A 55 15.05 -12.38 -0.44
C TRP A 55 16.35 -12.27 0.35
N ALA A 56 17.38 -11.73 -0.30
CA ALA A 56 18.66 -11.42 0.31
C ALA A 56 18.74 -9.92 0.60
N ARG A 57 18.97 -9.55 1.86
CA ARG A 57 19.26 -8.17 2.24
C ARG A 57 20.75 -7.92 2.07
N CYS A 58 21.12 -7.03 1.15
CA CYS A 58 22.52 -6.73 0.82
C CYS A 58 22.72 -5.22 0.74
N PRO A 59 23.18 -4.56 1.82
CA PRO A 59 23.27 -3.11 1.87
C PRO A 59 24.09 -2.51 0.71
N ASP A 60 25.15 -3.20 0.26
CA ASP A 60 26.15 -2.63 -0.66
C ASP A 60 26.60 -3.58 -1.80
N ALA A 61 25.92 -4.72 -2.01
CA ALA A 61 26.35 -5.71 -3.00
C ALA A 61 25.69 -5.50 -4.37
N SER A 62 26.50 -5.55 -5.45
CA SER A 62 25.98 -5.76 -6.81
C SER A 62 25.42 -7.18 -6.99
N SER A 63 24.60 -7.44 -8.02
CA SER A 63 23.97 -8.75 -8.26
C SER A 63 24.97 -9.91 -8.25
N SER A 64 26.18 -9.70 -8.77
CA SER A 64 27.25 -10.70 -8.83
C SER A 64 27.94 -10.96 -7.49
N GLN A 65 27.72 -10.10 -6.49
CA GLN A 65 28.38 -10.16 -5.18
C GLN A 65 27.47 -10.68 -4.07
N VAL A 66 26.15 -10.78 -4.32
CA VAL A 66 25.17 -11.22 -3.32
C VAL A 66 25.50 -12.61 -2.77
N GLU A 67 25.83 -13.57 -3.63
CA GLU A 67 26.19 -14.94 -3.20
C GLU A 67 27.44 -14.94 -2.32
N SER A 68 28.46 -14.17 -2.69
CA SER A 68 29.68 -14.02 -1.89
C SER A 68 29.40 -13.32 -0.55
N ALA A 69 28.50 -12.34 -0.52
CA ALA A 69 28.10 -11.65 0.70
C ALA A 69 27.31 -12.57 1.65
N ILE A 70 26.44 -13.42 1.12
CA ILE A 70 25.73 -14.46 1.90
C ILE A 70 26.75 -15.46 2.47
N ALA A 71 27.68 -15.95 1.64
CA ALA A 71 28.74 -16.86 2.09
C ALA A 71 29.64 -16.24 3.17
N ALA A 72 29.94 -14.95 3.04
CA ALA A 72 30.71 -14.17 4.02
C ALA A 72 29.89 -13.76 5.26
N LYS A 73 28.59 -14.10 5.33
CA LYS A 73 27.64 -13.71 6.39
C LYS A 73 27.49 -12.19 6.57
N THR A 74 27.78 -11.42 5.53
CA THR A 74 27.56 -9.96 5.49
C THR A 74 26.20 -9.60 4.87
N ALA A 75 25.52 -10.57 4.28
CA ALA A 75 24.14 -10.49 3.82
C ALA A 75 23.27 -11.54 4.52
N GLU A 76 22.00 -11.21 4.73
CA GLU A 76 21.03 -12.08 5.37
C GLU A 76 19.97 -12.55 4.37
N ILE A 77 19.64 -13.85 4.41
CA ILE A 77 18.46 -14.38 3.72
C ILE A 77 17.28 -14.23 4.68
N SER A 78 16.32 -13.41 4.28
CA SER A 78 15.10 -13.20 5.04
C SER A 78 13.87 -13.60 4.22
N GLN A 79 12.76 -13.75 4.92
CA GLN A 79 11.46 -13.99 4.31
C GLN A 79 10.56 -12.79 4.58
N ALA A 80 9.95 -12.23 3.54
CA ALA A 80 9.01 -11.14 3.70
C ALA A 80 7.76 -11.62 4.46
N SER A 81 7.50 -11.01 5.62
CA SER A 81 6.32 -11.30 6.46
C SER A 81 5.04 -10.86 5.76
N THR A 82 5.08 -9.79 4.98
CA THR A 82 3.96 -9.25 4.22
C THR A 82 4.13 -9.52 2.73
N ALA A 83 3.00 -9.74 2.05
CA ALA A 83 2.99 -9.84 0.59
C ALA A 83 3.15 -8.43 0.01
N ASP A 84 4.04 -8.31 -0.98
CA ASP A 84 4.25 -7.08 -1.73
C ASP A 84 4.19 -7.38 -3.24
N LEU A 85 4.04 -6.36 -4.07
CA LEU A 85 3.97 -6.47 -5.53
C LEU A 85 5.12 -7.33 -6.06
N PHE A 86 6.33 -7.09 -5.58
CA PHE A 86 7.56 -7.77 -5.99
C PHE A 86 7.66 -9.23 -5.51
N THR A 87 6.73 -9.68 -4.65
CA THR A 87 6.66 -11.09 -4.22
C THR A 87 5.84 -11.93 -5.19
N TYR A 88 5.09 -11.32 -6.10
CA TYR A 88 4.21 -12.05 -7.00
C TYR A 88 4.78 -12.22 -8.40
N SER A 89 4.59 -13.43 -8.92
CA SER A 89 4.60 -13.72 -10.35
C SER A 89 3.17 -14.10 -10.73
N VAL A 90 2.60 -13.40 -11.71
CA VAL A 90 1.19 -13.57 -12.10
C VAL A 90 1.07 -13.94 -13.58
N PRO A 91 0.09 -14.79 -13.96
CA PRO A 91 -0.20 -15.02 -15.37
C PRO A 91 -0.57 -13.72 -16.07
N MET A 92 -0.16 -13.53 -17.32
CA MET A 92 -0.45 -12.31 -18.08
C MET A 92 -1.94 -12.04 -18.20
N LYS A 93 -2.77 -13.09 -18.36
CA LYS A 93 -4.24 -12.97 -18.34
C LYS A 93 -4.80 -12.36 -17.05
N VAL A 94 -4.20 -12.65 -15.89
CA VAL A 94 -4.64 -12.10 -14.59
C VAL A 94 -4.22 -10.64 -14.49
N LEU A 95 -3.00 -10.31 -14.91
CA LEU A 95 -2.52 -8.93 -14.97
C LEU A 95 -3.35 -8.08 -15.94
N GLN A 96 -3.70 -8.63 -17.09
CA GLN A 96 -4.57 -7.97 -18.07
C GLN A 96 -5.95 -7.69 -17.48
N ALA A 97 -6.60 -8.70 -16.89
CA ALA A 97 -7.90 -8.53 -16.24
C ALA A 97 -7.86 -7.45 -15.14
N PHE A 98 -6.78 -7.38 -14.35
CA PHE A 98 -6.60 -6.30 -13.39
C PHE A 98 -6.49 -4.93 -14.05
N LEU A 99 -5.70 -4.81 -15.12
CA LEU A 99 -5.47 -3.55 -15.83
C LEU A 99 -6.71 -3.04 -16.59
N GLU A 100 -7.55 -3.95 -17.08
CA GLU A 100 -8.82 -3.64 -17.75
C GLU A 100 -9.90 -3.25 -16.74
N ALA A 101 -9.95 -3.92 -15.59
CA ALA A 101 -10.93 -3.63 -14.54
C ALA A 101 -10.56 -2.45 -13.63
N THR A 102 -9.38 -1.83 -13.82
CA THR A 102 -8.91 -0.72 -12.98
C THR A 102 -8.96 0.59 -13.76
N PRO A 103 -9.67 1.61 -13.25
CA PRO A 103 -9.71 2.94 -13.87
C PRO A 103 -8.32 3.57 -14.00
N ASP A 104 -8.11 4.39 -15.03
CA ASP A 104 -6.81 5.02 -15.30
C ASP A 104 -6.30 5.87 -14.14
N ALA A 105 -7.19 6.58 -13.44
CA ALA A 105 -6.83 7.38 -12.26
C ALA A 105 -6.23 6.50 -11.14
N ALA A 106 -6.78 5.31 -10.92
CA ALA A 106 -6.24 4.36 -9.95
C ALA A 106 -4.95 3.69 -10.43
N LEU A 107 -4.78 3.50 -11.75
CA LEU A 107 -3.55 2.94 -12.33
C LEU A 107 -2.36 3.91 -12.25
N GLN A 108 -2.61 5.21 -12.39
CA GLN A 108 -1.59 6.26 -12.30
C GLN A 108 -1.24 6.61 -10.85
N SER A 109 -2.08 6.22 -9.89
CA SER A 109 -1.83 6.43 -8.47
C SER A 109 -0.64 5.60 -7.96
N ARG A 110 0.15 6.20 -7.07
CA ARG A 110 1.18 5.47 -6.28
C ARG A 110 0.62 4.30 -5.47
N LEU A 111 -0.68 4.31 -5.18
CA LEU A 111 -1.36 3.24 -4.44
C LEU A 111 -1.85 2.10 -5.35
N CYS A 112 -1.60 2.14 -6.67
CA CYS A 112 -1.94 1.06 -7.59
C CYS A 112 -1.33 -0.28 -7.14
N ALA A 113 -0.07 -0.28 -6.72
CA ALA A 113 0.60 -1.48 -6.18
C ALA A 113 -0.11 -2.03 -4.95
N HIS A 114 -0.57 -1.16 -4.04
CA HIS A 114 -1.35 -1.56 -2.87
C HIS A 114 -2.67 -2.23 -3.28
N ARG A 115 -3.42 -1.63 -4.23
CA ARG A 115 -4.65 -2.22 -4.78
C ARG A 115 -4.39 -3.58 -5.42
N PHE A 116 -3.33 -3.70 -6.22
CA PHE A 116 -2.94 -4.94 -6.87
C PHE A 116 -2.66 -6.04 -5.84
N THR A 117 -1.76 -5.80 -4.88
CA THR A 117 -1.42 -6.75 -3.82
C THR A 117 -2.65 -7.14 -3.00
N HIS A 118 -3.56 -6.21 -2.72
CA HIS A 118 -4.82 -6.51 -2.04
C HIS A 118 -5.72 -7.43 -2.87
N LYS A 119 -5.93 -7.16 -4.17
CA LYS A 119 -6.71 -8.04 -5.06
C LYS A 119 -6.04 -9.42 -5.17
N MET A 120 -4.71 -9.47 -5.26
CA MET A 120 -3.97 -10.73 -5.29
C MET A 120 -4.13 -11.55 -4.00
N SER A 121 -4.10 -10.90 -2.83
CA SER A 121 -4.24 -11.57 -1.53
C SER A 121 -5.68 -11.96 -1.19
N ASN A 122 -6.68 -11.15 -1.57
CA ASN A 122 -8.05 -11.32 -1.09
C ASN A 122 -9.00 -11.90 -2.14
N THR A 123 -8.86 -11.50 -3.41
CA THR A 123 -9.68 -12.02 -4.50
C THR A 123 -9.06 -13.28 -5.09
N PHE A 124 -7.73 -13.32 -5.14
CA PHE A 124 -6.97 -14.41 -5.78
C PHE A 124 -6.12 -15.23 -4.80
N GLY A 125 -6.12 -14.90 -3.49
CA GLY A 125 -5.13 -15.45 -2.55
C GLY A 125 -5.25 -16.95 -2.29
N LYS A 126 -6.47 -17.49 -2.31
CA LYS A 126 -6.70 -18.96 -2.21
C LYS A 126 -6.09 -19.74 -3.39
N LYS A 127 -5.70 -19.04 -4.43
CA LYS A 127 -5.17 -19.56 -5.69
C LYS A 127 -3.72 -19.13 -5.91
N ALA A 128 -3.08 -18.50 -4.92
CA ALA A 128 -1.65 -18.23 -4.94
C ALA A 128 -0.90 -19.42 -4.32
N ILE A 129 0.14 -19.90 -4.99
CA ILE A 129 1.03 -20.94 -4.44
C ILE A 129 2.35 -20.31 -4.02
N GLU A 130 2.93 -20.73 -2.90
CA GLU A 130 4.28 -20.32 -2.53
C GLU A 130 5.30 -21.12 -3.37
N ALA A 131 6.29 -20.44 -3.93
CA ALA A 131 7.38 -21.10 -4.63
C ALA A 131 8.22 -21.91 -3.63
N ALA A 132 8.47 -23.17 -3.95
CA ALA A 132 9.41 -24.00 -3.20
C ALA A 132 10.84 -23.56 -3.54
N ILE A 133 11.44 -22.74 -2.67
CA ILE A 133 12.80 -22.24 -2.82
C ILE A 133 13.73 -23.11 -1.97
N PRO A 134 14.77 -23.76 -2.53
CA PRO A 134 15.71 -24.60 -1.77
C PRO A 134 16.36 -23.86 -0.60
N GLU A 135 16.74 -24.58 0.45
CA GLU A 135 17.43 -23.98 1.60
C GLU A 135 18.72 -23.25 1.19
N GLY A 136 18.95 -22.05 1.75
CA GLY A 136 20.09 -21.21 1.39
C GLY A 136 19.96 -20.43 0.07
N GLU A 137 18.91 -20.68 -0.73
CA GLU A 137 18.66 -19.93 -1.96
C GLU A 137 17.83 -18.65 -1.71
N TRP A 138 18.09 -17.65 -2.54
CA TRP A 138 17.41 -16.36 -2.53
C TRP A 138 16.93 -16.01 -3.94
N MET A 139 15.84 -15.24 -4.04
CA MET A 139 15.23 -14.92 -5.32
C MET A 139 15.51 -13.49 -5.79
N ARG A 140 15.49 -12.55 -4.85
CA ARG A 140 15.70 -11.13 -5.09
C ARG A 140 16.61 -10.54 -4.04
N SER A 141 17.40 -9.54 -4.42
CA SER A 141 18.20 -8.75 -3.50
C SER A 141 17.66 -7.33 -3.42
N GLU A 142 17.67 -6.76 -2.23
CA GLU A 142 17.38 -5.34 -2.01
C GLU A 142 18.67 -4.64 -1.58
N SER A 143 19.14 -3.74 -2.44
CA SER A 143 20.19 -2.80 -2.09
C SER A 143 19.58 -1.71 -1.23
N SER A 144 20.03 -1.58 0.03
CA SER A 144 19.47 -0.66 1.02
C SER A 144 19.53 0.83 0.61
N SER A 145 20.22 1.17 -0.48
CA SER A 145 20.62 2.54 -0.77
C SER A 145 19.60 3.38 -1.56
N ARG A 146 18.48 2.82 -2.04
CA ARG A 146 17.48 3.59 -2.80
C ARG A 146 16.06 3.14 -2.54
N LEU A 147 15.56 3.36 -1.31
CA LEU A 147 14.12 3.63 -1.20
C LEU A 147 13.86 4.85 -2.09
N PRO A 148 12.93 4.79 -3.06
CA PRO A 148 12.57 5.98 -3.80
C PRO A 148 12.17 7.04 -2.77
N ALA A 149 12.82 8.20 -2.84
CA ALA A 149 12.43 9.36 -2.07
C ALA A 149 10.90 9.48 -2.17
N ARG A 150 10.24 9.71 -1.02
CA ARG A 150 8.80 9.98 -0.95
C ARG A 150 8.48 10.93 -2.11
N PRO A 151 7.71 10.51 -3.14
CA PRO A 151 7.47 11.37 -4.29
C PRO A 151 6.82 12.65 -3.79
N GLU A 152 7.31 13.77 -4.33
CA GLU A 152 7.04 15.14 -3.90
C GLU A 152 5.57 15.40 -3.58
N ALA A 153 5.39 16.28 -2.60
CA ALA A 153 4.14 16.82 -2.11
C ALA A 153 3.14 17.13 -3.23
N ASP A 154 2.22 16.20 -3.48
CA ASP A 154 0.92 16.53 -4.06
C ASP A 154 0.34 17.66 -3.19
N GLY A 155 -0.25 18.71 -3.77
CA GLY A 155 -0.68 19.96 -3.10
C GLY A 155 -1.62 19.85 -1.88
N SER A 156 -1.81 18.64 -1.38
CA SER A 156 -2.42 18.26 -0.12
C SER A 156 -1.62 18.61 1.14
N GLU A 157 -0.29 18.81 1.09
CA GLU A 157 0.47 19.17 2.31
C GLU A 157 0.03 20.51 2.90
N ALA A 158 -0.31 21.49 2.06
CA ALA A 158 -0.82 22.77 2.52
C ALA A 158 -2.23 22.66 3.14
N ASP A 159 -3.09 21.77 2.61
CA ASP A 159 -4.41 21.51 3.21
C ASP A 159 -4.28 20.72 4.52
N ASP A 160 -3.36 19.76 4.58
CA ASP A 160 -3.06 18.99 5.79
C ASP A 160 -2.56 19.92 6.91
N LEU A 161 -1.67 20.87 6.58
CA LEU A 161 -1.19 21.89 7.52
C LEU A 161 -2.31 22.81 8.01
N ARG A 162 -3.11 23.38 7.10
CA ARG A 162 -4.25 24.24 7.46
C ARG A 162 -5.24 23.52 8.38
N ARG A 163 -5.59 22.27 8.06
CA ARG A 163 -6.48 21.45 8.90
C ARG A 163 -5.83 21.13 10.26
N GLY A 164 -4.50 20.97 10.31
CA GLY A 164 -3.73 20.79 11.54
C GLY A 164 -3.79 22.02 12.45
N GLU A 165 -3.59 23.21 11.90
CA GLU A 165 -3.74 24.48 12.61
C GLU A 165 -5.15 24.67 13.18
N GLU A 166 -6.19 24.38 12.37
CA GLU A 166 -7.59 24.43 12.80
C GLU A 166 -7.88 23.46 13.94
N LEU A 167 -7.36 22.23 13.86
CA LEU A 167 -7.53 21.22 14.89
C LEU A 167 -6.90 21.65 16.22
N VAL A 168 -5.66 22.10 16.20
CA VAL A 168 -4.94 22.57 17.39
C VAL A 168 -5.66 23.79 17.99
N SER A 169 -6.02 24.79 17.16
CA SER A 169 -6.74 25.97 17.64
C SER A 169 -8.07 25.62 18.32
N ASN A 170 -8.84 24.70 17.73
CA ASN A 170 -10.13 24.27 18.27
C ASN A 170 -9.99 23.41 19.53
N ALA A 171 -8.98 22.54 19.59
CA ALA A 171 -8.69 21.76 20.78
C ALA A 171 -8.30 22.68 21.95
N SER A 172 -7.36 23.62 21.73
CA SER A 172 -6.91 24.56 22.77
C SER A 172 -8.04 25.44 23.31
N LYS A 173 -8.89 25.99 22.44
CA LYS A 173 -10.02 26.86 22.85
C LYS A 173 -11.08 26.14 23.68
N ARG A 174 -11.26 24.84 23.47
CA ARG A 174 -12.31 24.05 24.14
C ARG A 174 -11.84 23.37 25.42
N LEU A 175 -10.53 23.21 25.57
CA LEU A 175 -9.90 22.78 26.82
C LEU A 175 -9.77 23.93 27.83
N SER A 176 -9.73 25.19 27.38
CA SER A 176 -9.62 26.38 28.26
C SER A 176 -10.95 26.85 28.88
N GLY A 177 -12.03 26.06 28.80
CA GLY A 177 -13.36 26.43 29.28
C GLY A 177 -13.61 26.25 30.78
N GLU A 178 -12.71 25.59 31.50
CA GLU A 178 -12.67 25.45 32.96
C GLU A 178 -11.22 25.14 33.37
N ALA A 179 -10.84 25.38 34.63
CA ALA A 179 -9.45 25.28 35.10
C ALA A 179 -8.95 23.82 35.11
N VAL A 180 -8.55 23.32 33.95
CA VAL A 180 -7.82 22.05 33.80
C VAL A 180 -6.37 22.30 34.23
N THR A 181 -5.87 21.50 35.17
CA THR A 181 -4.47 21.61 35.56
C THR A 181 -3.58 21.19 34.37
N PRO A 182 -2.42 21.83 34.12
CA PRO A 182 -1.53 21.49 32.99
C PRO A 182 -1.08 20.02 32.92
N SER A 183 -1.33 19.25 33.99
CA SER A 183 -1.05 17.82 34.14
C SER A 183 -2.12 16.89 33.56
N GLU A 184 -3.28 17.41 33.14
CA GLU A 184 -4.46 16.61 32.74
C GLU A 184 -4.78 16.66 31.24
N LEU A 185 -3.92 17.29 30.43
CA LEU A 185 -4.05 17.33 28.98
C LEU A 185 -3.24 16.21 28.33
N PRO A 186 -3.86 15.12 27.81
CA PRO A 186 -3.15 14.12 27.05
C PRO A 186 -3.07 14.52 25.57
N THR A 187 -2.79 15.79 25.25
CA THR A 187 -2.61 16.17 23.84
C THR A 187 -1.18 15.87 23.43
N ARG A 188 -0.97 14.72 22.78
CA ARG A 188 0.31 14.42 22.10
C ARG A 188 0.59 15.36 20.94
N LEU A 189 -0.41 16.12 20.50
CA LEU A 189 -0.29 17.16 19.48
C LEU A 189 0.16 18.47 20.15
N THR A 190 1.46 18.69 20.22
CA THR A 190 2.06 19.89 20.83
C THR A 190 2.06 21.09 19.91
N ASP A 191 1.93 20.87 18.59
CA ASP A 191 1.99 21.91 17.57
C ASP A 191 1.19 21.54 16.31
N ALA A 192 1.02 22.53 15.42
CA ALA A 192 0.30 22.37 14.16
C ALA A 192 0.98 21.40 13.18
N GLN A 193 2.30 21.22 13.29
CA GLN A 193 3.06 20.33 12.41
C GLN A 193 2.77 18.86 12.72
N GLN A 194 2.74 18.49 14.00
CA GLN A 194 2.34 17.14 14.42
C GLN A 194 0.88 16.85 14.06
N ALA A 195 0.00 17.86 14.15
CA ALA A 195 -1.38 17.71 13.73
C ALA A 195 -1.50 17.51 12.21
N ALA A 196 -0.69 18.23 11.42
CA ALA A 196 -0.61 18.06 9.98
C ALA A 196 -0.10 16.67 9.59
N GLU A 197 0.92 16.15 10.28
CA GLU A 197 1.45 14.80 10.06
C GLU A 197 0.38 13.74 10.35
N MET A 198 -0.33 13.86 11.47
CA MET A 198 -1.46 12.98 11.80
C MET A 198 -2.55 13.02 10.72
N ILE A 199 -2.90 14.21 10.23
CA ILE A 199 -3.92 14.40 9.18
C ILE A 199 -3.46 13.81 7.85
N SER A 200 -2.20 14.00 7.47
CA SER A 200 -1.59 13.38 6.30
C SER A 200 -1.65 11.85 6.40
N ASP A 201 -1.26 11.26 7.53
CA ASP A 201 -1.31 9.81 7.72
C ASP A 201 -2.73 9.26 7.68
N LEU A 202 -3.69 10.01 8.24
CA LEU A 202 -5.11 9.69 8.17
C LEU A 202 -5.61 9.71 6.72
N ARG A 203 -5.31 10.78 5.97
CA ARG A 203 -5.65 10.92 4.54
C ARG A 203 -5.10 9.76 3.73
N ILE A 204 -3.82 9.41 3.91
CA ILE A 204 -3.18 8.29 3.21
C ILE A 204 -3.86 6.96 3.56
N SER A 205 -4.23 6.77 4.82
CA SER A 205 -4.91 5.55 5.28
C SER A 205 -6.31 5.42 4.68
N ILE A 206 -7.05 6.53 4.57
CA ILE A 206 -8.35 6.58 3.88
C ILE A 206 -8.17 6.32 2.38
N GLU A 207 -7.22 6.97 1.73
CA GLU A 207 -6.90 6.73 0.31
C GLU A 207 -6.61 5.25 0.04
N ARG A 208 -5.84 4.59 0.93
CA ARG A 208 -5.56 3.14 0.85
C ARG A 208 -6.81 2.28 0.92
N ARG A 209 -7.80 2.63 1.74
CA ARG A 209 -9.09 1.90 1.79
C ARG A 209 -9.95 2.18 0.56
N VAL A 210 -10.07 3.44 0.16
CA VAL A 210 -10.95 3.86 -0.94
C VAL A 210 -10.45 3.37 -2.30
N ILE A 211 -9.14 3.34 -2.55
CA ILE A 211 -8.61 2.81 -3.83
C ILE A 211 -8.95 1.34 -4.05
N LEU A 212 -9.26 0.57 -3.00
CA LEU A 212 -9.73 -0.82 -3.13
C LEU A 212 -11.11 -0.93 -3.78
N LYS A 213 -11.85 0.18 -3.83
CA LYS A 213 -13.18 0.32 -4.43
C LYS A 213 -13.15 1.06 -5.77
N ALA A 214 -11.97 1.40 -6.31
CA ALA A 214 -11.83 2.09 -7.59
C ALA A 214 -12.65 1.40 -8.71
N GLY A 215 -13.45 2.20 -9.44
CA GLY A 215 -14.36 1.76 -10.49
C GLY A 215 -15.70 1.19 -9.99
N GLU A 216 -15.87 1.00 -8.68
CA GLU A 216 -17.12 0.54 -8.07
C GLU A 216 -18.06 1.72 -7.77
N THR A 217 -19.33 1.41 -7.48
CA THR A 217 -20.33 2.41 -7.08
C THR A 217 -20.79 2.15 -5.65
N LEU A 218 -20.43 3.05 -4.73
CA LEU A 218 -20.75 2.96 -3.31
C LEU A 218 -21.88 3.93 -2.95
N GLY A 219 -22.62 3.63 -1.87
CA GLY A 219 -23.49 4.62 -1.23
C GLY A 219 -22.69 5.60 -0.38
N GLU A 220 -23.21 6.81 -0.15
CA GLU A 220 -22.52 7.80 0.69
C GLU A 220 -22.23 7.29 2.11
N LYS A 221 -23.16 6.50 2.68
CA LYS A 221 -22.98 5.87 3.99
C LYS A 221 -21.79 4.89 3.99
N GLU A 222 -21.71 4.00 3.01
CA GLU A 222 -20.62 3.03 2.88
C GLU A 222 -19.28 3.73 2.68
N LEU A 223 -19.24 4.78 1.86
CA LEU A 223 -18.03 5.57 1.65
C LEU A 223 -17.54 6.23 2.96
N ARG A 224 -18.47 6.77 3.77
CA ARG A 224 -18.14 7.37 5.06
C ARG A 224 -17.63 6.32 6.06
N GLU A 225 -18.24 5.15 6.11
CA GLU A 225 -17.84 4.04 6.99
C GLU A 225 -16.40 3.59 6.72
N LEU A 226 -15.94 3.60 5.46
CA LEU A 226 -14.54 3.27 5.12
C LEU A 226 -13.53 4.17 5.85
N ALA A 227 -13.88 5.43 6.08
CA ALA A 227 -13.00 6.42 6.72
C ALA A 227 -13.21 6.52 8.23
N MET A 228 -14.44 6.37 8.72
CA MET A 228 -14.81 6.75 10.08
C MET A 228 -14.03 6.00 11.18
N ASP A 229 -13.78 4.71 11.00
CA ASP A 229 -12.96 3.92 11.94
C ASP A 229 -11.55 4.50 12.04
N LEU A 230 -10.92 4.83 10.91
CA LEU A 230 -9.57 5.39 10.88
C LEU A 230 -9.49 6.75 11.57
N VAL A 231 -10.51 7.61 11.37
CA VAL A 231 -10.55 8.91 12.03
C VAL A 231 -10.74 8.75 13.54
N THR A 232 -11.61 7.81 13.95
CA THR A 232 -11.87 7.53 15.36
C THR A 232 -10.61 7.01 16.05
N ASP A 233 -9.90 6.07 15.42
CA ASP A 233 -8.62 5.54 15.90
C ASP A 233 -7.56 6.65 16.02
N ALA A 234 -7.46 7.53 15.01
CA ALA A 234 -6.51 8.64 15.02
C ALA A 234 -6.80 9.66 16.14
N VAL A 235 -8.07 10.05 16.31
CA VAL A 235 -8.52 10.95 17.39
C VAL A 235 -8.22 10.36 18.76
N THR A 236 -8.50 9.08 18.95
CA THR A 236 -8.24 8.36 20.21
C THR A 236 -6.74 8.26 20.48
N ALA A 237 -5.94 7.90 19.47
CA ALA A 237 -4.49 7.80 19.58
C ALA A 237 -3.81 9.15 19.89
N ALA A 238 -4.42 10.24 19.43
CA ALA A 238 -3.99 11.61 19.70
C ALA A 238 -4.45 12.16 21.07
N GLY A 239 -5.29 11.41 21.81
CA GLY A 239 -5.86 11.84 23.09
C GLY A 239 -6.89 12.96 22.95
N LEU A 240 -7.54 13.06 21.79
CA LEU A 240 -8.52 14.11 21.49
C LEU A 240 -9.96 13.67 21.76
N ASP A 241 -10.19 12.44 22.19
CA ASP A 241 -11.51 11.82 22.40
C ASP A 241 -12.40 12.60 23.38
N GLN A 242 -11.80 13.30 24.34
CA GLN A 242 -12.52 14.11 25.34
C GLN A 242 -12.74 15.57 24.91
N VAL A 243 -12.19 16.00 23.77
CA VAL A 243 -12.34 17.38 23.29
C VAL A 243 -13.77 17.60 22.79
N ILE A 244 -14.46 18.60 23.37
CA ILE A 244 -15.83 18.93 22.98
C ILE A 244 -15.92 19.17 21.47
N GLY A 245 -16.85 18.51 20.80
CA GLY A 245 -17.11 18.62 19.37
C GLY A 245 -16.04 18.05 18.43
N ILE A 246 -15.06 17.30 18.95
CA ILE A 246 -14.12 16.52 18.13
C ILE A 246 -14.84 15.52 17.22
N GLN A 247 -15.98 14.99 17.67
CA GLN A 247 -16.79 14.03 16.91
C GLN A 247 -17.42 14.65 15.65
N SER A 248 -17.80 15.94 15.71
CA SER A 248 -18.29 16.66 14.51
C SER A 248 -17.15 16.83 13.51
N TRP A 249 -16.00 17.31 14.00
CA TRP A 249 -14.79 17.45 13.20
C TRP A 249 -14.36 16.13 12.56
N ALA A 250 -14.42 15.02 13.33
CA ALA A 250 -14.07 13.69 12.85
C ALA A 250 -14.99 13.24 11.72
N LYS A 251 -16.30 13.44 11.87
CA LYS A 251 -17.30 13.09 10.85
C LYS A 251 -17.15 13.92 9.56
N GLU A 252 -16.88 15.22 9.71
CA GLU A 252 -16.63 16.13 8.58
C GLU A 252 -15.34 15.73 7.85
N THR A 253 -14.24 15.55 8.58
CA THR A 253 -12.95 15.13 8.03
C THR A 253 -13.02 13.77 7.34
N ALA A 254 -13.70 12.78 7.95
CA ALA A 254 -13.93 11.48 7.33
C ALA A 254 -14.67 11.62 5.99
N THR A 255 -15.73 12.44 5.97
CA THR A 255 -16.56 12.65 4.78
C THR A 255 -15.76 13.36 3.69
N ASP A 256 -15.03 14.42 4.02
CA ASP A 256 -14.21 15.20 3.09
C ASP A 256 -13.14 14.32 2.44
N PHE A 257 -12.34 13.62 3.25
CA PHE A 257 -11.27 12.78 2.75
C PHE A 257 -11.78 11.59 1.95
N ALA A 258 -12.88 10.96 2.39
CA ALA A 258 -13.47 9.87 1.62
C ALA A 258 -14.02 10.36 0.28
N LYS A 259 -14.69 11.51 0.22
CA LYS A 259 -15.18 12.10 -1.05
C LYS A 259 -14.05 12.55 -1.96
N ALA A 260 -12.98 13.14 -1.41
CA ALA A 260 -11.79 13.51 -2.17
C ALA A 260 -11.11 12.26 -2.77
N ALA A 261 -10.89 11.22 -1.97
CA ALA A 261 -10.33 9.96 -2.42
C ALA A 261 -11.23 9.24 -3.46
N ALA A 262 -12.56 9.28 -3.27
CA ALA A 262 -13.51 8.70 -4.22
C ALA A 262 -13.40 9.36 -5.59
N ARG A 263 -13.33 10.70 -5.65
CA ARG A 263 -13.07 11.44 -6.89
C ARG A 263 -11.71 11.07 -7.50
N LYS A 264 -10.66 11.02 -6.66
CA LYS A 264 -9.28 10.69 -7.08
C LYS A 264 -9.17 9.31 -7.70
N PHE A 265 -9.96 8.32 -7.25
CA PHE A 265 -9.87 6.94 -7.71
C PHE A 265 -11.06 6.48 -8.56
N ASP A 266 -11.87 7.43 -9.05
CA ASP A 266 -13.05 7.17 -9.88
C ASP A 266 -14.02 6.15 -9.22
N VAL A 267 -14.31 6.36 -7.93
CA VAL A 267 -15.35 5.65 -7.18
C VAL A 267 -16.63 6.47 -7.28
N LYS A 268 -17.67 5.88 -7.88
CA LYS A 268 -18.96 6.55 -8.04
C LYS A 268 -19.72 6.54 -6.72
N VAL A 269 -20.27 7.68 -6.33
CA VAL A 269 -21.08 7.81 -5.12
C VAL A 269 -22.54 7.97 -5.51
N ARG A 270 -23.39 7.02 -5.09
CA ARG A 270 -24.84 7.15 -5.20
C ARG A 270 -25.33 8.05 -4.08
N GLU A 271 -25.97 9.15 -4.46
CA GLU A 271 -26.73 9.98 -3.52
C GLU A 271 -27.92 9.16 -3.00
N ALA A 272 -28.20 9.32 -1.71
CA ALA A 272 -29.27 8.62 -1.01
C ALA A 272 -30.65 9.16 -1.39
#